data_AF-A0A554GT69-F1
#
_entry.id   AF-A0A554GT69-F1
#
_cell.length_a   1.000
_cell.length_b   1.000
_cell.length_c   1.000
_cell.angle_alpha   90.00
_cell.angle_beta   90.00
_cell.angle_gamma   90.00
#
_symmetry.space_group_name_H-M   'P 1'
#
loop_
_entity.id
_entity.type
_entity.pdbx_description
1 polymer ?
#
loop_
_entity_poly.entity_id
_entity_poly.type
_entity_poly.pdbx_seq_one_letter_code
_entity_poly.pdbx_strand_id
1 'polypeptide(L)' 'MEGREFFHGSGISNLEGLIAVVYDLAYFWKTDPELMMSRELDVITESILQAQRINQILQGE' A
#
# COMPACT_ATOMS: atom_id res chain seq x y z
N MET A 1 -3.00 -20.47 8.16
CA MET A 1 -1.99 -19.46 8.52
C MET A 1 -2.54 -18.14 8.06
N GLU A 2 -2.80 -17.25 9.02
CA GLU A 2 -3.59 -16.03 8.87
C GLU A 2 -3.03 -15.12 7.76
N GLY A 3 -3.79 -15.02 6.66
CA GLY A 3 -3.57 -14.03 5.62
C GLY A 3 -3.86 -12.65 6.18
N ARG A 4 -2.83 -11.97 6.68
CA ARG A 4 -2.87 -10.52 6.84
C ARG A 4 -2.86 -9.96 5.43
N GLU A 5 -4.00 -9.46 4.97
CA GLU A 5 -4.04 -8.65 3.76
C GLU A 5 -3.06 -7.49 3.94
N PHE A 6 -1.96 -7.53 3.19
CA PHE A 6 -0.87 -6.56 3.33
C PHE A 6 -1.30 -5.13 2.93
N PHE A 7 -2.34 -5.05 2.10
CA PHE A 7 -3.06 -3.82 1.80
C PHE A 7 -4.50 -4.07 2.25
N HIS A 8 -4.99 -3.31 3.23
CA HIS A 8 -6.40 -3.31 3.61
C HIS A 8 -7.26 -3.34 2.34
N GLY A 9 -7.95 -4.46 2.06
CA GLY A 9 -8.54 -4.76 0.75
C GLY A 9 -9.15 -3.56 0.02
N SER A 10 -8.34 -2.92 -0.83
CA SER A 10 -8.64 -1.95 -1.90
C SER A 10 -9.72 -0.88 -1.68
N GLY A 11 -10.05 -0.50 -0.43
CA GLY A 11 -11.24 0.29 -0.08
C GLY A 11 -11.00 1.27 1.07
N ILE A 12 -10.11 2.24 0.85
CA ILE A 12 -9.85 3.33 1.77
C ILE A 12 -11.15 4.13 1.98
N SER A 13 -11.75 4.03 3.17
CA SER A 13 -13.03 4.65 3.49
C SER A 13 -12.91 5.82 4.50
N ASN A 14 -11.73 6.01 5.08
CA ASN A 14 -11.45 7.06 6.05
C ASN A 14 -9.95 7.45 6.03
N LEU A 15 -9.63 8.55 6.71
CA LEU A 15 -8.28 9.10 6.78
C LEU A 15 -7.28 8.16 7.46
N GLU A 16 -7.69 7.47 8.52
CA GLU A 16 -6.82 6.52 9.24
C GLU A 16 -6.38 5.36 8.34
N GLY A 17 -7.29 4.84 7.52
CA GLY A 17 -6.99 3.81 6.53
C GLY A 17 -6.05 4.30 5.44
N LEU A 18 -6.19 5.56 5.00
CA LEU A 18 -5.25 6.16 4.05
C LEU A 18 -3.84 6.26 4.64
N ILE A 19 -3.73 6.71 5.89
CA ILE A 19 -2.45 6.82 6.60
C ILE A 19 -1.82 5.43 6.74
N ALA A 20 -2.58 4.42 7.19
CA ALA A 20 -2.07 3.06 7.30
C ALA A 20 -1.49 2.54 5.98
N VAL A 21 -2.25 2.67 4.88
CA VAL A 21 -1.79 2.25 3.54
C VAL A 21 -0.52 2.99 3.11
N VAL A 22 -0.40 4.28 3.40
CA VAL A 22 0.83 5.04 3.11
C VAL A 22 2.04 4.48 3.86
N TYR A 23 1.89 4.09 5.12
CA TYR A 23 2.97 3.46 5.88
C TYR A 23 3.30 2.06 5.35
N ASP A 24 2.30 1.28 4.96
CA ASP A 24 2.49 -0.04 4.35
C ASP A 24 3.24 0.06 3.02
N LEU A 25 2.89 1.05 2.19
CA LEU A 25 3.59 1.35 0.94
C LEU A 25 5.02 1.79 1.20
N ALA A 26 5.24 2.67 2.18
CA ALA A 26 6.59 3.11 2.54
C ALA A 26 7.46 1.92 2.96
N TYR A 27 6.90 1.02 3.76
CA TYR A 27 7.58 -0.22 4.14
C TYR A 27 7.86 -1.12 2.92
N PHE A 28 6.86 -1.36 2.07
CA PHE A 28 6.98 -2.22 0.89
C PHE A 28 8.06 -1.72 -0.09
N TRP A 29 8.02 -0.44 -0.41
CA TRP A 29 8.95 0.21 -1.33
C TRP A 29 10.28 0.59 -0.67
N LYS A 30 10.43 0.32 0.63
CA LYS A 30 11.63 0.66 1.43
C LYS A 30 11.98 2.15 1.36
N THR A 31 10.96 2.99 1.46
CA THR A 31 11.07 4.45 1.48
C THR A 31 10.69 5.01 2.85
N ASP A 32 11.01 6.28 3.08
CA ASP A 32 10.57 6.99 4.27
C ASP A 32 9.03 7.20 4.26
N PRO A 33 8.30 6.90 5.35
CA PRO A 33 6.87 7.20 5.47
C PRO A 33 6.51 8.67 5.28
N GLU A 34 7.34 9.61 5.75
CA GLU A 34 7.07 11.05 5.55
C GLU A 34 7.19 11.42 4.06
N LEU A 35 8.15 10.80 3.36
CA LEU A 35 8.28 10.96 1.91
C LEU A 35 7.09 10.35 1.15
N MET A 36 6.54 9.23 1.63
CA MET A 36 5.34 8.63 1.02
C MET A 36 4.08 9.47 1.32
N MET A 37 3.95 10.01 2.53
CA MET A 37 2.86 10.91 2.94
C MET A 37 2.82 12.22 2.17
N SER A 38 3.97 12.71 1.70
CA SER A 38 4.05 13.93 0.91
C SER A 38 3.74 13.73 -0.58
N ARG A 39 3.48 12.50 -1.02
CA ARG A 39 3.11 12.22 -2.41
C ARG A 39 1.66 12.61 -2.69
N GLU A 40 1.42 12.99 -3.94
CA GLU A 40 0.07 13.18 -4.45
C GLU A 40 -0.72 11.86 -4.40
N LEU A 41 -2.03 11.96 -4.20
CA LEU A 41 -2.90 10.79 -4.08
C LEU A 41 -2.87 9.90 -5.32
N ASP A 42 -2.67 10.47 -6.51
CA ASP A 42 -2.54 9.72 -7.76
C ASP A 42 -1.30 8.80 -7.73
N VAL A 43 -0.17 9.32 -7.24
CA VAL A 43 1.08 8.55 -7.08
C VAL A 43 0.91 7.45 -6.03
N ILE A 44 0.22 7.73 -4.93
CA ILE A 44 -0.09 6.74 -3.90
C ILE A 44 -0.97 5.63 -4.50
N THR A 45 -2.00 5.99 -5.26
CA THR A 45 -2.91 5.05 -5.91
C THR A 45 -2.19 4.15 -6.92
N GLU A 46 -1.33 4.71 -7.76
CA GLU A 46 -0.49 3.93 -8.67
C GLU A 46 0.43 2.98 -7.90
N SER A 47 1.03 3.46 -6.81
CA SER A 47 1.91 2.65 -5.95
C SER A 47 1.17 1.47 -5.31
N ILE A 48 -0.10 1.64 -4.93
CA ILE A 48 -0.97 0.56 -4.43
C ILE A 48 -1.17 -0.49 -5.53
N LEU A 49 -1.56 -0.07 -6.73
CA LEU A 49 -1.83 -0.98 -7.84
C LEU A 49 -0.59 -1.82 -8.20
N GLN A 50 0.58 -1.19 -8.23
CA GLN A 50 1.83 -1.92 -8.50
C GLN A 50 2.20 -2.87 -7.37
N ALA A 51 2.02 -2.46 -6.11
CA ALA A 51 2.35 -3.32 -4.98
C ALA A 51 1.41 -4.53 -4.89
N GLN A 52 0.11 -4.35 -5.16
CA GLN A 52 -0.86 -5.45 -5.28
C GLN A 52 -0.49 -6.43 -6.41
N ARG A 53 -0.16 -5.90 -7.60
CA ARG A 53 0.28 -6.72 -8.75
C ARG A 53 1.53 -7.55 -8.41
N ILE A 54 2.52 -6.95 -7.76
CA ILE A 54 3.74 -7.67 -7.35
C ILE A 54 3.42 -8.72 -6.30
N ASN A 55 2.57 -8.40 -5.33
CA ASN A 55 2.19 -9.35 -4.27
C ASN A 55 1.50 -10.59 -4.84
N GLN A 56 0.61 -10.43 -5.83
CA GLN A 56 -0.03 -11.57 -6.54
C GLN A 56 1.03 -12.47 -7.20
N ILE A 57 1.96 -11.89 -7.95
CA ILE A 57 3.06 -12.62 -8.58
C ILE A 57 3.90 -13.39 -7.54
N LEU A 58 4.19 -12.77 -6.40
CA LEU A 58 4.97 -13.40 -5.32
C LEU A 58 4.21 -14.53 -4.62
N GLN A 59 2.88 -14.46 -4.59
CA GLN A 59 2.02 -15.51 -4.02
C GLN A 59 1.83 -16.70 -4.98
N GLY A 60 2.30 -16.60 -6.23
CA GLY A 60 2.23 -17.68 -7.21
C GLY A 60 0.87 -17.84 -7.88
N GLU A 61 0.03 -16.80 -7.82
CA GLU A 61 -1.15 -16.62 -8.68
C GLU A 61 -0.75 -16.04 -10.05
#